data_AF-A0A344W0N7-F1
#
_entry.id   AF-A0A344W0N7-F1
#
_cell.length_a   1.000
_cell.length_b   1.000
_cell.length_c   1.000
_cell.angle_alpha   90.00
_cell.angle_beta   90.00
_cell.angle_gamma   90.00
#
_symmetry.space_group_name_H-M   'P 1'
#
loop_
_entity.id
_entity.type
_entity.pdbx_description
1 polymer ?
#
loop_
_entity_poly.entity_id
_entity_poly.type
_entity_poly.pdbx_seq_one_letter_code
_entity_poly.pdbx_strand_id
1 'polypeptide(L)' 'MHDDLSSFSLPLQTRLIWHDLVATIDASIHTLRHGVPDPLWWGSARVSYDAQVEEIICELLQAKREILLALEHPGC' A
#
# COMPACT_ATOMS: atom_id res chain seq x y z
N MET A 1 19.89 -30.72 21.26
CA MET A 1 19.52 -29.38 20.75
C MET A 1 18.35 -29.61 19.82
N HIS A 2 17.14 -29.32 20.28
CA HIS A 2 15.95 -29.32 19.43
C HIS A 2 15.84 -27.89 18.91
N ASP A 3 16.08 -27.69 17.62
CA ASP A 3 15.73 -26.46 16.95
C ASP A 3 14.20 -26.37 16.94
N ASP A 4 13.64 -25.76 17.96
CA ASP A 4 12.29 -25.20 17.92
C ASP A 4 12.32 -24.02 16.93
N LEU A 5 12.37 -24.35 15.64
CA LEU A 5 11.90 -23.48 14.58
C LEU A 5 10.37 -23.46 14.71
N SER A 6 9.88 -22.84 15.79
CA SER A 6 8.52 -22.40 15.91
C SER A 6 8.19 -21.69 14.61
N SER A 7 7.34 -22.31 13.81
CA SER A 7 6.85 -21.75 12.56
C SER A 7 6.44 -20.31 12.85
N PHE A 8 7.23 -19.35 12.38
CA PHE A 8 7.03 -17.91 12.62
C PHE A 8 5.82 -17.40 11.82
N SER A 9 4.76 -18.18 11.69
CA SER A 9 3.54 -17.74 11.06
C SER A 9 2.88 -16.68 11.93
N LEU A 10 2.60 -15.52 11.35
CA LEU A 10 1.79 -14.49 11.99
C LEU A 10 0.43 -15.10 12.40
N PRO A 11 -0.13 -14.70 13.56
CA PRO A 11 -1.48 -15.08 13.94
C PRO A 11 -2.47 -14.76 12.81
N LEU A 12 -3.47 -15.63 12.60
CA LEU A 12 -4.46 -15.46 11.52
C LEU A 12 -5.11 -14.06 11.53
N GLN A 13 -5.48 -13.57 12.71
CA GLN A 13 -6.06 -12.24 12.87
C GLN A 13 -5.12 -11.13 12.38
N THR A 14 -3.83 -11.21 12.74
CA THR A 14 -2.80 -10.27 12.27
C THR A 14 -2.67 -10.33 10.75
N ARG A 15 -2.66 -11.53 10.15
CA ARG A 15 -2.62 -11.68 8.69
C ARG A 15 -3.83 -11.02 8.01
N LEU A 16 -5.04 -11.21 8.56
CA LEU A 16 -6.26 -10.62 8.01
C LEU A 16 -6.20 -9.09 8.04
N ILE A 17 -5.75 -8.48 9.15
CA ILE A 17 -5.59 -7.03 9.26
C ILE A 17 -4.63 -6.49 8.19
N TRP A 18 -3.50 -7.15 7.97
CA TRP A 18 -2.55 -6.74 6.93
C TRP A 18 -3.10 -6.91 5.51
N HIS A 19 -3.90 -7.95 5.27
CA HIS A 19 -4.60 -8.10 3.99
C HIS A 19 -5.66 -7.01 3.76
N ASP A 20 -6.41 -6.62 4.80
CA ASP A 20 -7.36 -5.52 4.74
C ASP A 20 -6.65 -4.18 4.46
N LEU A 21 -5.45 -3.98 5.03
CA LEU A 21 -4.63 -2.81 4.74
C LEU A 21 -4.17 -2.79 3.27
N VAL A 22 -3.75 -3.93 2.71
CA VAL A 22 -3.41 -4.04 1.28
C VAL A 22 -4.61 -3.69 0.40
N ALA A 23 -5.80 -4.20 0.74
CA ALA A 23 -7.03 -3.88 0.00
C ALA A 23 -7.39 -2.38 0.09
N THR A 24 -7.16 -1.77 1.25
CA THR A 24 -7.36 -0.32 1.47
C THR A 24 -6.38 0.51 0.65
N ILE A 25 -5.12 0.09 0.54
CA ILE A 25 -4.12 0.73 -0.33
C ILE A 25 -4.56 0.66 -1.79
N ASP A 26 -5.02 -0.52 -2.25
CA ASP A 26 -5.50 -0.69 -3.63
C ASP A 26 -6.69 0.21 -3.95
N ALA A 27 -7.66 0.33 -3.02
CA ALA A 27 -8.78 1.24 -3.16
C ALA A 27 -8.34 2.72 -3.20
N SER A 28 -7.33 3.08 -2.42
CA SER A 28 -6.78 4.44 -2.38
C SER A 28 -6.08 4.80 -3.70
N ILE A 29 -5.25 3.89 -4.23
CA ILE A 29 -4.61 4.06 -5.55
C ILE A 29 -5.67 4.17 -6.66
N HIS A 30 -6.71 3.33 -6.61
CA HIS A 30 -7.81 3.42 -7.56
C HIS A 30 -8.49 4.79 -7.48
N THR A 31 -8.77 5.29 -6.28
CA THR A 31 -9.38 6.61 -6.07
C THR A 31 -8.51 7.73 -6.61
N LEU A 32 -7.20 7.71 -6.36
CA LEU A 32 -6.28 8.74 -6.84
C LEU A 32 -6.16 8.76 -8.37
N ARG A 33 -6.14 7.59 -9.02
CA ARG A 33 -6.05 7.48 -10.49
C ARG A 33 -7.31 7.93 -11.21
N HIS A 34 -8.48 7.76 -10.60
CA HIS A 34 -9.78 8.06 -11.21
C HIS A 34 -10.46 9.28 -10.60
N GLY A 35 -9.84 9.91 -9.61
CA GLY A 35 -10.30 11.14 -9.00
C GLY A 35 -10.34 12.23 -10.05
N VAL A 36 -11.55 12.70 -10.38
CA VAL A 36 -11.71 13.81 -11.32
C VAL A 36 -11.19 15.06 -10.63
N PRO A 37 -10.16 15.73 -11.17
CA PRO A 37 -9.66 16.97 -10.62
C PRO A 37 -10.73 18.04 -10.74
N ASP A 38 -10.76 18.99 -9.80
CA ASP A 38 -11.66 20.15 -9.92
C ASP A 38 -11.47 20.79 -11.32
N PRO A 39 -12.54 20.99 -12.11
CA PRO A 39 -12.46 21.62 -13.42
C PRO A 39 -11.78 23.01 -13.42
N LEU A 40 -11.71 23.65 -12.26
CA LEU A 40 -11.05 24.94 -12.04
C LEU A 40 -9.54 24.81 -11.79
N TRP A 41 -9.01 23.59 -11.67
CA TRP A 41 -7.57 23.33 -11.57
C TRP A 41 -6.98 23.19 -12.96
N TRP A 42 -6.49 24.29 -13.51
CA TRP A 42 -5.83 24.36 -14.82
C TRP A 42 -4.41 24.95 -14.68
N GLY A 43 -3.60 24.78 -15.73
CA GLY A 43 -2.24 25.31 -15.77
C GLY A 43 -1.30 24.65 -14.76
N SER A 44 -0.44 25.44 -14.11
CA SER A 44 0.58 24.95 -13.19
C SER A 44 0.01 24.20 -11.98
N ALA A 45 -1.14 24.62 -11.45
CA ALA A 45 -1.80 23.95 -10.33
C ALA A 45 -2.19 22.50 -10.67
N ARG A 46 -2.68 22.27 -11.89
CA ARG A 46 -3.01 20.93 -12.40
C ARG A 46 -1.77 20.04 -12.45
N VAL A 47 -0.69 20.56 -13.04
CA VAL A 47 0.58 19.83 -13.18
C VAL A 47 1.17 19.48 -11.82
N SER A 48 1.16 20.41 -10.86
CA SER A 48 1.64 20.15 -9.50
C SER A 48 0.79 19.10 -8.77
N TYR A 49 -0.53 19.13 -8.95
CA TYR A 49 -1.41 18.10 -8.38
C TYR A 49 -1.13 16.73 -9.00
N ASP A 50 -1.04 16.63 -10.32
CA ASP A 50 -0.76 15.36 -11.00
C ASP A 50 0.59 14.78 -10.56
N ALA A 51 1.62 15.63 -10.41
CA ALA A 51 2.92 15.19 -9.90
C ALA A 51 2.83 14.65 -8.46
N GLN A 52 2.09 15.32 -7.57
CA GLN A 52 1.90 14.86 -6.19
C GLN A 52 1.09 13.56 -6.12
N VAL A 53 0.05 13.42 -6.96
CA VAL A 53 -0.74 12.19 -7.05
C VAL A 53 0.15 11.01 -7.45
N GLU A 54 1.01 11.18 -8.46
CA GLU A 54 1.93 10.13 -8.88
C GLU A 54 2.96 9.77 -7.80
N GLU A 55 3.48 10.75 -7.07
CA GLU A 55 4.38 10.53 -5.93
C GLU A 55 3.70 9.69 -4.83
N ILE A 56 2.49 10.07 -4.42
CA ILE A 56 1.70 9.33 -3.41
C ILE A 56 1.38 7.92 -3.90
N ILE A 57 1.03 7.74 -5.17
CA ILE A 57 0.78 6.39 -5.73
C ILE A 57 2.05 5.54 -5.65
N CYS A 58 3.23 6.10 -5.92
CA CYS A 58 4.50 5.38 -5.81
C CYS A 58 4.78 4.94 -4.37
N GLU A 59 4.56 5.82 -3.39
CA GLU A 59 4.71 5.49 -1.96
C GLU A 59 3.74 4.39 -1.52
N LEU A 60 2.47 4.47 -1.95
CA LEU A 60 1.46 3.46 -1.65
C LEU A 60 1.82 2.09 -2.26
N LEU A 61 2.33 2.05 -3.49
CA LEU A 61 2.80 0.83 -4.14
C LEU A 61 4.00 0.21 -3.40
N GLN A 62 4.92 1.05 -2.92
CA GLN A 62 6.06 0.61 -2.12
C GLN A 62 5.60 0.03 -0.78
N ALA A 63 4.73 0.73 -0.05
CA ALA A 63 4.17 0.25 1.22
C ALA A 63 3.42 -1.07 1.04
N LYS A 64 2.59 -1.20 -0.01
CA LYS A 64 1.91 -2.46 -0.35
C LYS A 64 2.92 -3.60 -0.55
N ARG A 65 4.00 -3.36 -1.29
CA ARG A 65 5.03 -4.36 -1.55
C ARG A 65 5.70 -4.82 -0.25
N GLU A 66 6.05 -3.88 0.63
CA GLU A 66 6.68 -4.19 1.92
C GLU A 66 5.76 -5.04 2.81
N ILE A 67 4.47 -4.72 2.86
CA ILE A 67 3.48 -5.51 3.61
C ILE A 67 3.37 -6.93 3.04
N LEU A 68 3.28 -7.07 1.70
CA LEU A 68 3.19 -8.39 1.07
C LEU A 68 4.43 -9.24 1.33
N LEU A 69 5.63 -8.65 1.22
CA LEU A 69 6.89 -9.34 1.54
C LEU A 69 6.94 -9.79 3.01
N ALA A 70 6.49 -8.94 3.95
CA ALA A 70 6.44 -9.29 5.37
C ALA A 70 5.43 -10.41 5.67
N LEU A 71 4.33 -10.50 4.90
CA LEU A 71 3.34 -11.59 5.01
C LEU A 71 3.84 -12.91 4.43
N GLU A 72 4.67 -12.87 3.40
CA GLU A 72 5.31 -14.04 2.78
C GLU A 72 6.48 -14.56 3.61
N HIS A 73 7.24 -13.67 4.25
CA HIS A 73 8.44 -13.98 5.03
C HIS A 73 8.39 -13.40 6.46
N PRO A 74 7.47 -13.89 7.32
CA PRO A 74 7.39 -13.43 8.69
C PRO A 74 8.61 -13.92 9.49
N GLY A 75 9.58 -13.03 9.73
CA GLY A 75 10.79 -13.32 10.53
C GLY A 75 12.14 -13.01 9.88
N CYS A 76 12.18 -12.37 8.70
CA CYS A 76 13.40 -11.79 8.12
C CYS A 76 13.65 -10.36 8.60
#